data_AF-A0A7S2FGY7-F1
#
_entry.id   AF-A0A7S2FGY7-F1
#
_cell.length_a   1.000
_cell.length_b   1.000
_cell.length_c   1.000
_cell.angle_alpha   90.00
_cell.angle_beta   90.00
_cell.angle_gamma   90.00
#
_symmetry.space_group_name_H-M   'P 1'
#
loop_
_entity.id
_entity.type
_entity.pdbx_description
1 polymer ?
#
loop_
_entity_poly.entity_id
_entity_poly.type
_entity_poly.pdbx_seq_one_letter_code
_entity_poly.pdbx_strand_id
1 'polypeptide(L)'
;ARVDALLDEEIDLFAGLTTSRYPWRFGFDVLGMQGTRDRNCPVTAKVRAELNATVLPKHLGHLEAILSNGPTSWLAGTAGPTVADLVYAPRLCWMLHENDGVSPTLLDGFPKVAGLVRRVYDLDWVKMYYEERGFSFDKHALKLRSTKA
;
A
#
# COMPACT_ATOMS: atom_id res chain seq x y z
N ALA A 1 -18.04 2.06 12.38
CA ALA A 1 -17.22 3.19 12.85
C ALA A 1 -15.72 2.94 12.68
N ARG A 2 -15.08 2.03 13.43
CA ARG A 2 -13.61 1.85 13.33
C ARG A 2 -13.14 1.37 11.95
N VAL A 3 -13.87 0.43 11.34
CA VAL A 3 -13.57 -0.03 9.97
C VAL A 3 -13.73 1.10 8.96
N ASP A 4 -14.80 1.89 9.05
CA ASP A 4 -15.05 3.02 8.15
C ASP A 4 -13.93 4.07 8.26
N ALA A 5 -13.53 4.44 9.49
CA ALA A 5 -12.43 5.37 9.72
C ALA A 5 -11.08 4.86 9.17
N LEU A 6 -10.84 3.54 9.19
CA LEU A 6 -9.65 2.94 8.56
C LEU A 6 -9.72 3.03 7.04
N LEU A 7 -10.90 2.86 6.44
CA LEU A 7 -11.06 3.00 5.00
C LEU A 7 -10.88 4.46 4.54
N ASP A 8 -11.33 5.42 5.34
CA ASP A 8 -11.07 6.84 5.09
C ASP A 8 -9.57 7.16 5.18
N GLU A 9 -8.87 6.63 6.19
CA GLU A 9 -7.41 6.78 6.33
C GLU A 9 -6.63 6.12 5.18
N GLU A 10 -7.14 5.03 4.59
CA GLU A 10 -6.52 4.42 3.40
C GLU A 10 -6.50 5.39 2.23
N ILE A 11 -7.61 6.11 2.03
CA ILE A 11 -7.73 7.11 0.98
C ILE A 11 -6.70 8.21 1.21
N ASP A 12 -6.58 8.72 2.44
CA ASP A 12 -5.61 9.78 2.77
C ASP A 12 -4.16 9.31 2.54
N LEU A 13 -3.82 8.09 2.96
CA LEU A 13 -2.49 7.52 2.77
C LEU A 13 -2.13 7.40 1.28
N PHE A 14 -3.05 6.91 0.45
CA PHE A 14 -2.74 6.57 -0.95
C PHE A 14 -3.22 7.59 -1.99
N ALA A 15 -3.99 8.63 -1.63
CA ALA A 15 -4.49 9.63 -2.57
C ALA A 15 -3.34 10.35 -3.29
N GLY A 16 -2.34 10.84 -2.52
CA GLY A 16 -1.17 11.49 -3.09
C GLY A 16 -0.39 10.58 -4.05
N LEU A 17 -0.22 9.30 -3.68
CA LEU A 17 0.46 8.31 -4.52
C LEU A 17 -0.31 8.03 -5.82
N THR A 18 -1.62 7.85 -5.71
CA THR A 18 -2.51 7.51 -6.83
C THR A 18 -2.64 8.67 -7.81
N THR A 19 -2.81 9.90 -7.32
CA THR A 19 -2.92 11.11 -8.14
C THR A 19 -1.63 11.40 -8.89
N SER A 20 -0.48 11.29 -8.23
CA SER A 20 0.81 11.52 -8.88
C SER A 20 1.24 10.40 -9.82
N ARG A 21 0.76 9.16 -9.63
CA ARG A 21 0.96 8.08 -10.59
C ARG A 21 0.12 8.27 -11.86
N TYR A 22 -1.14 8.68 -11.68
CA TYR A 22 -2.13 8.76 -12.75
C TYR A 22 -2.73 10.17 -12.89
N PRO A 23 -1.92 11.23 -13.10
CA PRO A 23 -2.39 12.62 -13.01
C PRO A 23 -3.55 12.95 -13.95
N TRP A 24 -3.59 12.33 -15.13
CA TRP A 24 -4.68 12.50 -16.11
C TRP A 24 -6.04 12.00 -15.63
N ARG A 25 -6.07 11.07 -14.67
CA ARG A 25 -7.34 10.60 -14.06
C ARG A 25 -7.92 11.62 -13.08
N PHE A 26 -7.12 12.59 -12.64
CA PHE A 26 -7.46 13.55 -11.60
C PHE A 26 -7.31 15.01 -12.06
N GLY A 27 -7.13 15.23 -13.37
CA GLY A 27 -7.06 16.59 -13.93
C GLY A 27 -5.74 17.33 -13.68
N PHE A 28 -4.66 16.63 -13.30
CA PHE A 28 -3.36 17.27 -13.01
C PHE A 28 -2.43 17.39 -14.23
N ASP A 29 -2.83 16.90 -15.41
CA ASP A 29 -2.07 17.07 -16.65
C ASP A 29 -1.82 18.55 -16.96
N VAL A 30 -2.79 19.43 -16.65
CA VAL A 30 -2.68 20.89 -16.85
C VAL A 30 -1.62 21.55 -15.97
N LEU A 31 -1.21 20.87 -14.89
CA LEU A 31 -0.14 21.32 -13.99
C LEU A 31 1.24 20.77 -14.41
N GLY A 32 1.34 20.12 -15.58
CA GLY A 32 2.57 19.54 -16.09
C GLY A 32 2.99 18.24 -15.39
N MET A 33 2.10 17.63 -14.59
CA MET A 33 2.33 16.29 -14.03
C MET A 33 2.13 15.24 -15.12
N GLN A 34 3.05 14.29 -15.23
CA GLN A 34 2.99 13.23 -16.25
C GLN A 34 2.92 11.82 -15.64
N GLY A 35 3.28 11.64 -14.37
CA GLY A 35 3.14 10.36 -13.69
C GLY A 35 3.83 9.23 -14.46
N THR A 36 3.14 8.11 -14.65
CA THR A 36 3.73 6.98 -15.41
C THR A 36 3.88 7.21 -16.91
N ARG A 37 3.41 8.34 -17.48
CA ARG A 37 3.67 8.70 -18.89
C ARG A 37 5.10 9.18 -19.10
N ASP A 38 5.70 9.81 -18.09
CA ASP A 38 7.11 10.23 -18.08
C ASP A 38 7.68 10.17 -16.66
N ARG A 39 8.50 9.14 -16.41
CA ARG A 39 9.16 8.92 -15.12
C ARG A 39 10.24 9.96 -14.79
N ASN A 40 10.69 10.72 -15.79
CA ASN A 40 11.68 11.79 -15.61
C ASN A 40 11.04 13.17 -15.43
N CYS A 41 9.70 13.24 -15.41
CA CYS A 41 8.96 14.48 -15.23
C CYS A 41 9.35 15.17 -13.89
N PRO A 42 9.95 16.39 -13.93
CA PRO A 42 10.44 17.06 -12.73
C PRO A 42 9.33 17.40 -11.72
N VAL A 43 8.12 17.69 -12.18
CA VAL A 43 6.97 17.99 -11.31
C VAL A 43 6.54 16.73 -10.54
N THR A 44 6.44 15.60 -11.24
CA THR A 44 6.12 14.30 -10.62
C THR A 44 7.21 13.90 -9.62
N ALA A 45 8.49 14.06 -9.97
CA ALA A 45 9.61 13.74 -9.10
C ALA A 45 9.60 14.54 -7.77
N LYS A 46 9.24 15.83 -7.81
CA LYS A 46 9.07 16.64 -6.59
C LYS A 46 7.99 16.10 -5.67
N VAL A 47 6.84 15.69 -6.23
CA VAL A 47 5.76 15.08 -5.46
C VAL A 47 6.21 13.75 -4.85
N ARG A 48 6.96 12.92 -5.61
CA ARG A 48 7.53 11.67 -5.08
C ARG A 48 8.49 11.90 -3.92
N ALA A 49 9.35 12.91 -4.01
CA ALA A 49 10.26 13.24 -2.93
C ALA A 49 9.50 13.58 -1.63
N GLU A 50 8.48 14.43 -1.71
CA GLU A 50 7.64 14.78 -0.55
C GLU A 50 6.87 13.58 0.02
N LEU A 51 6.34 12.73 -0.86
CA LEU A 51 5.66 11.50 -0.45
C LEU A 51 6.58 10.59 0.37
N ASN A 52 7.82 10.36 -0.09
CA ASN A 52 8.75 9.48 0.62
C ASN A 52 9.32 10.11 1.89
N ALA A 53 9.58 11.41 1.88
CA ALA A 53 10.24 12.09 3.00
C ALA A 53 9.28 12.34 4.17
N THR A 54 8.03 12.70 3.87
CA THR A 54 7.11 13.25 4.88
C THR A 54 5.80 12.47 4.96
N VAL A 55 5.09 12.36 3.83
CA VAL A 55 3.67 11.95 3.84
C VAL A 55 3.54 10.46 4.16
N LEU A 56 4.19 9.59 3.39
CA LEU A 56 4.07 8.15 3.58
C LEU A 56 4.61 7.70 4.95
N PRO A 57 5.79 8.14 5.42
CA PRO A 57 6.26 7.78 6.76
C PRO A 57 5.29 8.18 7.88
N LYS A 58 4.63 9.34 7.76
CA LYS A 58 3.66 9.80 8.75
C LYS A 58 2.44 8.87 8.84
N HIS A 59 1.83 8.56 7.70
CA HIS A 59 0.66 7.67 7.67
C HIS A 59 1.03 6.23 8.04
N LEU A 60 2.18 5.73 7.60
CA LEU A 60 2.68 4.41 7.99
C LEU A 60 2.99 4.34 9.49
N GLY A 61 3.53 5.41 10.08
CA GLY A 61 3.73 5.51 11.54
C GLY A 61 2.42 5.48 12.32
N HIS A 62 1.37 6.13 11.80
CA HIS A 62 0.03 6.04 12.38
C HIS A 62 -0.52 4.61 12.31
N LEU A 63 -0.41 3.95 11.15
CA LEU A 63 -0.86 2.57 10.97
C LEU A 63 -0.10 1.58 11.86
N GLU A 64 1.21 1.76 11.98
CA GLU A 64 2.07 0.98 12.89
C GLU A 64 1.64 1.16 14.35
N ALA A 65 1.27 2.38 14.76
CA ALA A 65 0.76 2.66 16.10
C ALA A 65 -0.61 1.99 16.35
N ILE A 66 -1.52 2.01 15.36
CA ILE A 66 -2.81 1.29 15.45
C ILE A 66 -2.58 -0.20 15.70
N LEU A 67 -1.69 -0.83 14.94
CA LEU A 67 -1.39 -2.26 15.05
C LEU A 67 -0.61 -2.60 16.32
N SER A 68 0.21 -1.68 16.82
CA SER A 68 0.98 -1.88 18.05
C SER A 68 0.11 -1.78 19.31
N ASN A 69 -0.88 -0.89 19.30
CA ASN A 69 -1.79 -0.67 20.42
C ASN A 69 -3.08 -1.49 20.33
N GLY A 70 -3.31 -2.17 19.21
CA GLY A 70 -4.46 -3.04 19.00
C GLY A 70 -4.40 -4.32 19.84
N PRO A 71 -5.55 -4.85 20.29
CA PRO A 71 -5.60 -6.12 21.03
C PRO A 71 -5.30 -7.34 20.14
N THR A 72 -5.33 -7.17 18.81
CA THR A 72 -5.03 -8.20 17.81
C THR A 72 -4.11 -7.62 16.73
N SER A 73 -3.62 -8.47 15.83
CA SER A 73 -2.80 -8.03 14.69
C SER A 73 -3.61 -7.61 13.46
N TRP A 74 -4.92 -7.35 13.62
CA TRP A 74 -5.80 -6.81 12.57
C TRP A 74 -6.10 -5.35 12.86
N LEU A 75 -6.25 -4.53 11.81
CA LEU A 75 -6.37 -3.07 11.92
C LEU A 75 -7.53 -2.63 12.82
N ALA A 76 -8.66 -3.32 12.70
CA ALA A 76 -9.86 -3.03 13.48
C ALA A 76 -9.81 -3.58 14.93
N GLY A 77 -8.76 -4.31 15.31
CA GLY A 77 -8.65 -4.97 16.62
C GLY A 77 -9.64 -6.12 16.83
N THR A 78 -10.21 -6.65 15.76
CA THR A 78 -11.17 -7.76 15.76
C THR A 78 -10.46 -9.11 15.83
N ALA A 79 -11.21 -10.19 16.11
CA ALA A 79 -10.65 -11.55 16.16
C ALA A 79 -10.16 -12.04 14.77
N GLY A 80 -10.88 -11.66 13.71
CA GLY A 80 -10.56 -11.97 12.32
C GLY A 80 -10.30 -10.72 11.48
N PRO A 81 -9.87 -10.89 10.22
CA PRO A 81 -9.70 -9.77 9.30
C PRO A 81 -11.03 -9.10 9.02
N THR A 82 -10.96 -7.82 8.68
CA THR A 82 -12.06 -7.02 8.17
C THR A 82 -11.77 -6.59 6.74
N VAL A 83 -12.75 -5.95 6.09
CA VAL A 83 -12.54 -5.37 4.75
C VAL A 83 -11.37 -4.38 4.73
N ALA A 84 -11.10 -3.66 5.82
CA ALA A 84 -9.96 -2.74 5.90
C ALA A 84 -8.63 -3.48 5.67
N ASP A 85 -8.42 -4.62 6.34
CA ASP A 85 -7.19 -5.41 6.17
C ASP A 85 -7.01 -5.88 4.72
N LEU A 86 -8.12 -6.26 4.07
CA LEU A 86 -8.15 -6.73 2.68
C LEU A 86 -7.96 -5.62 1.64
N VAL A 87 -8.25 -4.37 1.99
CA VAL A 87 -7.96 -3.21 1.14
C VAL A 87 -6.50 -2.77 1.34
N TYR A 88 -6.04 -2.65 2.59
CA TYR A 88 -4.69 -2.18 2.88
C TYR A 88 -3.60 -3.11 2.34
N ALA A 89 -3.71 -4.43 2.56
CA ALA A 89 -2.64 -5.36 2.20
C ALA A 89 -2.23 -5.30 0.70
N PRO A 90 -3.14 -5.42 -0.28
CA PRO A 90 -2.76 -5.30 -1.69
C PRO A 90 -2.30 -3.87 -2.06
N ARG A 91 -2.85 -2.83 -1.42
CA ARG A 91 -2.45 -1.44 -1.68
C ARG A 91 -1.03 -1.14 -1.19
N LEU A 92 -0.64 -1.70 -0.05
CA LEU A 92 0.73 -1.65 0.47
C LEU A 92 1.71 -2.38 -0.46
N CYS A 93 1.36 -3.57 -0.96
CA CYS A 93 2.17 -4.26 -1.97
C CYS A 93 2.34 -3.43 -3.25
N TRP A 94 1.24 -2.83 -3.73
CA TRP A 94 1.26 -1.97 -4.91
C TRP A 94 2.14 -0.73 -4.70
N MET A 95 2.08 -0.11 -3.52
CA MET A 95 2.96 1.01 -3.16
C MET A 95 4.44 0.66 -3.27
N LEU A 96 4.86 -0.52 -2.78
CA LEU A 96 6.26 -0.92 -2.78
C LEU A 96 6.82 -1.32 -4.14
N HIS A 97 5.97 -1.87 -5.03
CA HIS A 97 6.48 -2.55 -6.24
C HIS A 97 6.07 -1.92 -7.55
N GLU A 98 4.94 -1.23 -7.57
CA GLU A 98 4.41 -0.70 -8.81
C GLU A 98 4.72 0.76 -8.98
N ASN A 99 5.07 1.50 -7.91
CA ASN A 99 5.23 2.95 -7.92
C ASN A 99 6.68 3.42 -8.13
N ASP A 100 6.87 4.19 -9.20
CA ASP A 100 8.13 4.84 -9.52
C ASP A 100 8.50 5.88 -8.46
N GLY A 101 9.78 5.87 -8.05
CA GLY A 101 10.28 6.82 -7.07
C GLY A 101 9.77 6.60 -5.65
N VAL A 102 9.02 5.53 -5.35
CA VAL A 102 8.72 5.09 -3.97
C VAL A 102 9.72 4.02 -3.55
N SER A 103 10.24 4.12 -2.33
CA SER A 103 11.21 3.15 -1.83
C SER A 103 10.60 1.74 -1.69
N PRO A 104 11.21 0.69 -2.27
CA PRO A 104 10.72 -0.69 -2.09
C PRO A 104 10.95 -1.22 -0.67
N THR A 105 11.79 -0.55 0.12
CA THR A 105 12.11 -0.88 1.51
C THR A 105 11.38 0.04 2.50
N LEU A 106 10.38 0.79 2.05
CA LEU A 106 9.68 1.77 2.89
C LEU A 106 9.07 1.14 4.15
N LEU A 107 8.66 -0.14 4.10
CA LEU A 107 8.11 -0.86 5.25
C LEU A 107 9.15 -1.43 6.22
N ASP A 108 10.45 -1.29 5.98
CA ASP A 108 11.49 -1.80 6.90
C ASP A 108 11.40 -1.13 8.28
N GLY A 109 10.95 0.12 8.33
CA GLY A 109 10.69 0.86 9.57
C GLY A 109 9.33 0.56 10.23
N PHE A 110 8.47 -0.24 9.61
CA PHE A 110 7.08 -0.48 10.02
C PHE A 110 6.76 -1.99 10.06
N PRO A 111 7.37 -2.75 10.99
CA PRO A 111 7.31 -4.20 11.01
C PRO A 111 5.91 -4.76 11.26
N LYS A 112 5.02 -4.08 12.01
CA LYS A 112 3.63 -4.53 12.19
C LYS A 112 2.82 -4.33 10.92
N VAL A 113 3.03 -3.23 10.19
CA VAL A 113 2.41 -3.02 8.88
C VAL A 113 2.88 -4.09 7.88
N ALA A 114 4.18 -4.39 7.81
CA ALA A 114 4.68 -5.51 7.00
C ALA A 114 4.09 -6.87 7.45
N GLY A 115 3.93 -7.05 8.77
CA GLY A 115 3.28 -8.21 9.37
C GLY A 115 1.82 -8.36 8.96
N LEU A 116 1.06 -7.27 8.90
CA LEU A 116 -0.33 -7.24 8.43
C LEU A 116 -0.42 -7.76 6.99
N VAL A 117 0.42 -7.26 6.09
CA VAL A 117 0.45 -7.71 4.69
C VAL A 117 0.69 -9.21 4.62
N ARG A 118 1.73 -9.72 5.29
CA ARG A 118 2.03 -11.16 5.32
C ARG A 118 0.85 -11.96 5.85
N ARG A 119 0.22 -11.49 6.93
CA ARG A 119 -0.91 -12.17 7.58
C ARG A 119 -2.13 -12.28 6.67
N VAL A 120 -2.47 -11.22 5.92
CA VAL A 120 -3.57 -11.27 4.94
C VAL A 120 -3.30 -12.29 3.85
N TYR A 121 -2.11 -12.25 3.25
CA TYR A 121 -1.73 -13.22 2.21
C TYR A 121 -1.46 -14.64 2.75
N ASP A 122 -1.42 -14.82 4.08
CA ASP A 122 -1.31 -16.15 4.70
C ASP A 122 -2.66 -16.82 4.94
N LEU A 123 -3.78 -16.10 4.77
CA LEU A 123 -5.12 -16.64 4.88
C LEU A 123 -5.37 -17.66 3.75
N ASP A 124 -5.87 -18.85 4.10
CA ASP A 124 -6.03 -19.95 3.15
C ASP A 124 -6.89 -19.57 1.93
N TRP A 125 -7.98 -18.85 2.15
CA TRP A 125 -8.86 -18.41 1.07
C TRP A 125 -8.25 -17.29 0.21
N VAL A 126 -7.32 -16.49 0.74
CA VAL A 126 -6.55 -15.51 -0.05
C VAL A 126 -5.52 -16.22 -0.92
N LYS A 127 -4.78 -17.17 -0.34
CA LYS A 127 -3.81 -18.00 -1.09
C LYS A 127 -4.49 -18.72 -2.25
N MET A 128 -5.57 -19.44 -1.95
CA MET A 128 -6.34 -20.19 -2.95
C MET A 128 -6.79 -19.28 -4.10
N TYR A 129 -7.32 -18.09 -3.79
CA TYR A 129 -7.75 -17.12 -4.80
C TYR A 129 -6.61 -16.75 -5.79
N TYR A 130 -5.40 -16.50 -5.28
CA TYR A 130 -4.26 -16.12 -6.12
C TYR A 130 -3.63 -17.32 -6.84
N GLU A 131 -3.55 -18.48 -6.19
CA GLU A 131 -3.01 -19.71 -6.77
C GLU A 131 -3.82 -20.18 -7.97
N GLU A 132 -5.16 -20.14 -7.89
CA GLU A 132 -6.06 -20.43 -9.02
C GLU A 132 -5.81 -19.52 -10.24
N ARG A 133 -5.27 -18.31 -10.01
CA ARG A 133 -4.96 -17.32 -11.05
C ARG A 133 -3.51 -17.42 -11.52
N GLY A 134 -2.73 -18.36 -10.99
CA GLY A 134 -1.33 -18.55 -11.34
C GLY A 134 -0.41 -17.54 -10.66
N PHE A 135 -0.69 -17.20 -9.40
CA PHE A 135 0.16 -16.33 -8.59
C PHE A 135 0.50 -16.96 -7.25
N SER A 136 1.68 -16.63 -6.71
CA SER A 136 2.07 -16.94 -5.34
C SER A 136 2.62 -15.69 -4.65
N PHE A 137 2.46 -15.60 -3.32
CA PHE A 137 2.94 -14.45 -2.54
C PHE A 137 4.33 -14.71 -1.95
N ASP A 138 5.29 -13.87 -2.33
CA ASP A 138 6.62 -13.83 -1.73
C ASP A 138 6.57 -13.00 -0.44
N LYS A 139 6.58 -13.70 0.71
CA LYS A 139 6.49 -13.09 2.04
C LYS A 139 7.70 -12.23 2.42
N HIS A 140 8.85 -12.45 1.78
CA HIS A 140 10.07 -11.67 2.03
C HIS A 140 10.05 -10.39 1.23
N ALA A 141 9.74 -10.49 -0.06
CA ALA A 141 9.64 -9.33 -0.95
C ALA A 141 8.34 -8.53 -0.78
N LEU A 142 7.32 -9.09 -0.09
CA LEU A 142 5.95 -8.55 -0.01
C LEU A 142 5.29 -8.38 -1.38
N LYS A 143 5.53 -9.32 -2.29
CA LYS A 143 5.12 -9.22 -3.71
C LYS A 143 4.42 -10.47 -4.22
N LEU A 144 3.38 -10.30 -5.03
CA LEU A 144 2.80 -11.38 -5.84
C LEU A 144 3.69 -11.69 -7.04
N ARG A 145 3.98 -12.97 -7.27
CA ARG A 145 4.78 -13.47 -8.40
C ARG A 145 3.91 -14.37 -9.27
N SER A 146 4.04 -14.22 -10.60
CA SER A 146 3.45 -15.19 -11.53
C SER A 146 4.11 -16.56 -11.33
N THR A 147 3.30 -17.61 -11.25
CA THR A 147 3.75 -19.01 -11.29
C THR A 147 3.69 -19.59 -12.69
N LYS A 148 3.11 -18.86 -13.64
CA LYS A 148 3.16 -19.17 -15.07
C LYS A 148 4.48 -18.62 -15.63
N ALA A 149 5.28 -19.52 -16.19
CA ALA A 149 6.54 -19.24 -16.90
C ALA A 149 6.27 -18.56 -18.25
#